data_AF-A0A3D4HVT5-F1
#
_entry.id   AF-A0A3D4HVT5-F1
#
_cell.length_a   1.000
_cell.length_b   1.000
_cell.length_c   1.000
_cell.angle_alpha   90.00
_cell.angle_beta   90.00
_cell.angle_gamma   90.00
#
_symmetry.space_group_name_H-M   'P 1'
#
loop_
_entity.id
_entity.type
_entity.pdbx_description
1 polymer ?
#
loop_
_entity_poly.entity_id
_entity_poly.type
_entity_poly.pdbx_seq_one_letter_code
_entity_poly.pdbx_strand_id
1 'polypeptide(L)'
;DLQTELGYTQTQASNLIYSGGLSIYTTQDSTIQGIVDDIYSDESYFPAMGTSLWELTYALSVQKGDAEGTVIHYHGDDLVDFYKDFKDPKGYYVDEGSRKFSLLFTNKEDMQEKIEAFHNAMVEEGDTVLGEKITMTIQPQSSFVVMDQHTGHVVAIIGGRGEKEGNRTLNRATDTVRQPGSTFKVLSTYLPALDTGKFTLASTIDDSGPYYYPGTKTEVNNWTRTKKYEGLTTLRRAIYNSMNIVTVKTLNEVTPQLSYDNYLLKLGFTSLVDSRVEDDGRVFTDIKLPMALGGLTDGVSNLELTAAYAAIANNGIYTKPIFYTKVLDHDGKVLLDNTPKTEQVMKKSTAFLLTSAMEDVIKKGTGGSYKLTTINMPIAGKTGSTSDYNDLWFCGYSPYYIATIWSGFDNNRPQT
;
A
#
# COMPACT_ATOMS: atom_id res chain seq x y z
N ASP A 1 -19.19 -8.37 -9.71
CA ASP A 1 -19.74 -8.33 -11.09
C ASP A 1 -20.89 -9.30 -11.28
N LEU A 2 -20.72 -10.62 -11.17
CA LEU A 2 -21.87 -11.56 -11.23
C LEU A 2 -23.00 -11.22 -10.24
N GLN A 3 -22.67 -10.86 -9.00
CA GLN A 3 -23.69 -10.47 -8.00
C GLN A 3 -24.23 -9.06 -8.27
N THR A 4 -23.34 -8.10 -8.51
CA THR A 4 -23.65 -6.67 -8.56
C THR A 4 -24.29 -6.23 -9.87
N GLU A 5 -23.95 -6.86 -10.99
CA GLU A 5 -24.43 -6.49 -12.34
C GLU A 5 -25.52 -7.45 -12.84
N LEU A 6 -25.45 -8.74 -12.48
CA LEU A 6 -26.41 -9.76 -12.93
C LEU A 6 -27.37 -10.24 -11.84
N GLY A 7 -27.22 -9.76 -10.59
CA GLY A 7 -28.15 -10.06 -9.51
C GLY A 7 -28.05 -11.49 -8.94
N TYR A 8 -26.99 -12.24 -9.25
CA TYR A 8 -26.80 -13.57 -8.67
C TYR A 8 -26.54 -13.51 -7.17
N THR A 9 -26.98 -14.53 -6.44
CA THR A 9 -26.56 -14.72 -5.04
C THR A 9 -25.09 -15.16 -4.99
N GLN A 10 -24.45 -15.02 -3.83
CA GLN A 10 -23.07 -15.49 -3.62
C GLN A 10 -22.90 -16.98 -3.95
N THR A 11 -23.88 -17.82 -3.58
CA THR A 11 -23.89 -19.25 -3.88
C THR A 11 -24.00 -19.51 -5.38
N GLN A 12 -24.91 -18.81 -6.07
CA GLN A 12 -25.06 -18.93 -7.53
C GLN A 12 -23.78 -18.50 -8.25
N ALA A 13 -23.21 -17.35 -7.89
CA ALA A 13 -21.98 -16.85 -8.48
C ALA A 13 -20.79 -17.82 -8.25
N SER A 14 -20.65 -18.33 -7.02
CA SER A 14 -19.61 -19.33 -6.70
C SER A 14 -19.78 -20.60 -7.53
N ASN A 15 -21.00 -21.13 -7.62
CA ASN A 15 -21.27 -22.32 -8.42
C ASN A 15 -20.97 -22.07 -9.91
N LEU A 16 -21.34 -20.92 -10.46
CA LEU A 16 -21.01 -20.59 -11.84
C LEU A 16 -19.50 -20.58 -12.09
N ILE A 17 -18.73 -19.97 -11.19
CA ILE A 17 -17.26 -19.88 -11.32
C ILE A 17 -16.59 -21.25 -11.22
N TYR A 18 -16.96 -22.07 -10.25
CA TYR A 18 -16.24 -23.32 -9.95
C TYR A 18 -16.80 -24.56 -10.67
N SER A 19 -18.07 -24.54 -11.08
CA SER A 19 -18.73 -25.71 -11.70
C SER A 19 -19.64 -25.39 -12.89
N GLY A 20 -19.88 -24.11 -13.20
CA GLY A 20 -20.80 -23.68 -14.26
C GLY A 20 -20.21 -23.57 -15.66
N GLY A 21 -18.92 -23.88 -15.85
CA GLY A 21 -18.28 -23.88 -17.17
C GLY A 21 -18.05 -22.48 -17.77
N LEU A 22 -17.91 -21.44 -16.92
CA LEU A 22 -17.59 -20.09 -17.39
C LEU A 22 -16.20 -20.04 -18.04
N SER A 23 -16.07 -19.25 -19.10
CA SER A 23 -14.77 -18.84 -19.64
C SER A 23 -14.46 -17.40 -19.21
N ILE A 24 -13.46 -17.23 -18.34
CA ILE A 24 -13.04 -15.92 -17.82
C ILE A 24 -11.74 -15.50 -18.53
N TYR A 25 -11.78 -14.41 -19.28
CA TYR A 25 -10.62 -13.89 -20.00
C TYR A 25 -9.88 -12.88 -19.13
N THR A 26 -8.87 -13.34 -18.41
CA THR A 26 -8.07 -12.51 -17.50
C THR A 26 -7.18 -11.53 -18.27
N THR A 27 -6.71 -10.50 -17.57
CA THR A 27 -5.74 -9.52 -18.10
C THR A 27 -4.30 -9.84 -17.71
N GLN A 28 -4.09 -10.85 -16.87
CA GLN A 28 -2.79 -11.27 -16.38
C GLN A 28 -1.94 -11.83 -17.51
N ASP A 29 -0.69 -11.36 -17.60
CA ASP A 29 0.32 -11.92 -18.49
C ASP A 29 1.09 -13.00 -17.72
N SER A 30 0.99 -14.25 -18.17
CA SER A 30 1.61 -15.39 -17.47
C SER A 30 3.13 -15.30 -17.39
N THR A 31 3.77 -14.65 -18.36
CA THR A 31 5.23 -14.48 -18.36
C THR A 31 5.65 -13.41 -17.35
N ILE A 32 4.96 -12.26 -17.33
CA ILE A 32 5.27 -11.19 -16.37
C ILE A 32 4.92 -11.65 -14.94
N GLN A 33 3.77 -12.31 -14.75
CA GLN A 33 3.40 -12.86 -13.45
C GLN A 33 4.41 -13.90 -12.97
N GLY A 34 4.85 -14.82 -13.83
CA GLY A 34 5.85 -15.83 -13.46
C GLY A 34 7.15 -15.20 -12.95
N ILE A 35 7.62 -14.12 -13.59
CA ILE A 35 8.80 -13.38 -13.11
C ILE A 35 8.55 -12.77 -11.72
N VAL A 36 7.37 -12.19 -11.49
CA VAL A 36 7.02 -11.63 -10.18
C VAL A 36 6.99 -12.72 -9.11
N ASP A 37 6.40 -13.87 -9.42
CA ASP A 37 6.31 -15.01 -8.51
C ASP A 37 7.70 -15.59 -8.19
N ASP A 38 8.59 -15.70 -9.19
CA ASP A 38 9.97 -16.17 -9.02
C ASP A 38 10.76 -15.24 -8.08
N ILE A 39 10.65 -13.91 -8.25
CA ILE A 39 11.32 -12.93 -7.39
C ILE A 39 10.78 -12.99 -5.96
N TYR A 40 9.46 -13.11 -5.79
CA TYR A 40 8.85 -13.16 -4.46
C TYR A 40 9.07 -14.48 -3.72
N SER A 41 9.42 -15.53 -4.46
CA SER A 41 9.78 -16.84 -3.89
C SER A 41 11.25 -16.93 -3.50
N ASP A 42 12.10 -16.02 -3.98
CA ASP A 42 13.53 -15.97 -3.66
C ASP A 42 13.81 -14.98 -2.52
N GLU A 43 14.01 -15.53 -1.32
CA GLU A 43 14.31 -14.77 -0.11
C GLU A 43 15.60 -13.92 -0.20
N SER A 44 16.47 -14.14 -1.19
CA SER A 44 17.67 -13.29 -1.38
C SER A 44 17.34 -11.86 -1.82
N TYR A 45 16.13 -11.60 -2.34
CA TYR A 45 15.64 -10.27 -2.67
C TYR A 45 15.06 -9.51 -1.46
N PHE A 46 14.95 -10.17 -0.31
CA PHE A 46 14.35 -9.60 0.89
C PHE A 46 15.34 -9.55 2.06
N PRO A 47 15.05 -8.76 3.12
CA PRO A 47 15.93 -8.70 4.29
C PRO A 47 16.09 -10.08 4.94
N ALA A 48 17.32 -10.43 5.33
CA ALA A 48 17.61 -11.67 6.02
C ALA A 48 16.88 -11.77 7.38
N MET A 49 16.70 -12.99 7.87
CA MET A 49 16.16 -13.24 9.22
C MET A 49 17.00 -12.50 10.29
N GLY A 50 16.31 -11.89 11.25
CA GLY A 50 16.88 -10.95 12.21
C GLY A 50 16.53 -9.51 11.87
N THR A 51 16.51 -9.16 10.58
CA THR A 51 15.81 -7.97 10.07
C THR A 51 14.38 -8.33 9.68
N SER A 52 14.20 -9.46 8.99
CA SER A 52 12.90 -10.10 8.85
C SER A 52 12.52 -10.86 10.13
N LEU A 53 11.23 -10.86 10.45
CA LEU A 53 10.64 -11.44 11.66
C LEU A 53 9.39 -12.26 11.28
N TRP A 54 9.09 -13.30 12.05
CA TRP A 54 7.83 -14.02 11.96
C TRP A 54 6.81 -13.39 12.89
N GLU A 55 5.69 -12.94 12.33
CA GLU A 55 4.54 -12.44 13.08
C GLU A 55 3.55 -13.56 13.32
N LEU A 56 3.14 -13.71 14.58
CA LEU A 56 2.12 -14.66 15.01
C LEU A 56 0.74 -14.00 15.04
N THR A 57 -0.20 -14.53 14.26
CA THR A 57 -1.63 -14.32 14.49
C THR A 57 -2.21 -15.59 15.12
N TYR A 58 -2.80 -15.45 16.30
CA TYR A 58 -3.31 -16.56 17.11
C TYR A 58 -4.79 -16.36 17.46
N ALA A 59 -5.57 -17.44 17.36
CA ALA A 59 -6.93 -17.51 17.90
C ALA A 59 -7.25 -18.93 18.37
N LEU A 60 -7.76 -19.07 19.59
CA LEU A 60 -8.16 -20.33 20.20
C LEU A 60 -9.57 -20.20 20.77
N SER A 61 -10.43 -21.19 20.52
CA SER A 61 -11.77 -21.27 21.09
C SER A 61 -11.94 -22.56 21.87
N VAL A 62 -12.25 -22.44 23.15
CA VAL A 62 -12.34 -23.57 24.08
C VAL A 62 -13.72 -23.57 24.72
N GLN A 63 -14.44 -24.69 24.62
CA GLN A 63 -15.62 -24.95 25.41
C GLN A 63 -15.19 -25.57 26.75
N LYS A 64 -15.57 -24.93 27.85
CA LYS A 64 -15.24 -25.37 29.21
C LYS A 64 -16.07 -26.58 29.61
N GLY A 65 -15.46 -27.49 30.36
CA GLY A 65 -16.10 -28.68 30.93
C GLY A 65 -17.11 -28.39 32.05
N ASP A 66 -17.58 -27.14 32.19
CA ASP A 66 -18.58 -26.76 33.17
C ASP A 66 -19.99 -27.22 32.74
N ALA A 67 -20.94 -27.21 33.68
CA ALA A 67 -22.30 -27.66 33.41
C ALA A 67 -23.05 -26.78 32.38
N GLU A 68 -22.54 -25.58 32.13
CA GLU A 68 -23.14 -24.58 31.24
C GLU A 68 -22.56 -24.66 29.80
N GLY A 69 -21.42 -25.32 29.61
CA GLY A 69 -20.74 -25.44 28.33
C GLY A 69 -20.18 -24.10 27.84
N THR A 70 -19.65 -23.28 28.75
CA THR A 70 -19.17 -21.92 28.46
C THR A 70 -18.08 -21.93 27.39
N VAL A 71 -18.16 -21.05 26.40
CA VAL A 71 -17.11 -20.91 25.37
C VAL A 71 -16.25 -19.68 25.64
N ILE A 72 -14.93 -19.87 25.71
CA ILE A 72 -13.94 -18.81 25.85
C ILE A 72 -13.13 -18.69 24.56
N HIS A 73 -12.90 -17.46 24.12
CA HIS A 73 -12.08 -17.12 22.97
C HIS A 73 -10.81 -16.40 23.43
N TYR A 74 -9.66 -16.92 23.02
CA TYR A 74 -8.36 -16.35 23.26
C TYR A 74 -7.74 -15.88 21.95
N HIS A 75 -7.01 -14.77 22.00
CA HIS A 75 -6.37 -14.12 20.88
C HIS A 75 -4.88 -13.84 21.16
N GLY A 76 -4.18 -13.27 20.19
CA GLY A 76 -2.76 -12.90 20.34
C GLY A 76 -2.49 -12.00 21.55
N ASP A 77 -3.40 -11.08 21.88
CA ASP A 77 -3.26 -10.19 23.04
C ASP A 77 -3.29 -10.96 24.37
N ASP A 78 -4.12 -12.02 24.49
CA ASP A 78 -4.13 -12.89 25.67
C ASP A 78 -2.79 -13.63 25.83
N LEU A 79 -2.16 -14.01 24.72
CA LEU A 79 -0.84 -14.63 24.71
C LEU A 79 0.23 -13.63 25.15
N VAL A 80 0.16 -12.38 24.67
CA VAL A 80 1.04 -11.29 25.14
C VAL A 80 0.86 -11.05 26.64
N ASP A 81 -0.37 -11.02 27.14
CA ASP A 81 -0.68 -10.82 28.55
C ASP A 81 -0.22 -11.99 29.43
N PHE A 82 -0.34 -13.23 28.93
CA PHE A 82 0.19 -14.41 29.61
C PHE A 82 1.71 -14.35 29.78
N TYR A 83 2.43 -13.79 28.79
CA TYR A 83 3.87 -13.62 28.82
C TYR A 83 4.34 -12.21 29.25
N LYS A 84 3.48 -11.39 29.86
CA LYS A 84 3.83 -9.99 30.23
C LYS A 84 5.07 -9.87 31.14
N ASP A 85 5.31 -10.88 31.98
CA ASP A 85 6.44 -10.96 32.92
C ASP A 85 7.62 -11.79 32.38
N PHE A 86 7.48 -12.34 31.17
CA PHE A 86 8.54 -13.11 30.51
C PHE A 86 9.70 -12.19 30.16
N LYS A 87 10.89 -12.54 30.66
CA LYS A 87 12.13 -11.92 30.24
C LYS A 87 12.65 -12.70 29.06
N ASP A 88 13.08 -12.01 28.01
CA ASP A 88 13.71 -12.60 26.85
C ASP A 88 15.25 -12.68 27.02
N PRO A 89 15.80 -13.80 27.52
CA PRO A 89 17.24 -13.95 27.67
C PRO A 89 17.96 -14.20 26.34
N LYS A 90 17.25 -14.66 25.30
CA LYS A 90 17.84 -15.08 24.02
C LYS A 90 17.77 -13.98 22.95
N GLY A 91 16.97 -12.94 23.15
CA GLY A 91 16.79 -11.84 22.20
C GLY A 91 15.91 -12.23 21.01
N TYR A 92 14.95 -13.14 21.21
CA TYR A 92 14.09 -13.64 20.13
C TYR A 92 12.88 -12.76 19.84
N TYR A 93 12.56 -11.83 20.74
CA TYR A 93 11.44 -10.90 20.60
C TYR A 93 11.97 -9.50 20.35
N VAL A 94 11.32 -8.78 19.45
CA VAL A 94 11.76 -7.44 19.10
C VAL A 94 10.60 -6.49 19.38
N ASP A 95 10.69 -5.69 20.44
CA ASP A 95 9.82 -4.53 20.67
C ASP A 95 10.65 -3.29 21.02
N GLU A 96 10.19 -2.12 20.58
CA GLU A 96 10.87 -0.84 20.75
C GLU A 96 10.70 -0.34 22.19
N GLY A 97 11.68 -0.65 23.04
CA GLY A 97 11.92 0.14 24.26
C GLY A 97 11.47 -0.48 25.58
N SER A 98 10.89 -1.68 25.58
CA SER A 98 10.82 -2.50 26.79
C SER A 98 10.97 -3.96 26.40
N ARG A 99 11.75 -4.74 27.16
CA ARG A 99 11.90 -6.20 26.97
C ARG A 99 10.59 -6.93 27.33
N LYS A 100 9.50 -6.57 26.67
CA LYS A 100 8.19 -7.21 26.78
C LYS A 100 8.06 -8.21 25.64
N PHE A 101 7.38 -9.31 25.93
CA PHE A 101 7.00 -10.29 24.94
C PHE A 101 6.20 -9.62 23.82
N SER A 102 6.47 -10.01 22.57
CA SER A 102 5.76 -9.51 21.40
C SER A 102 5.35 -10.69 20.51
N LEU A 103 4.42 -10.48 19.60
CA LEU A 103 4.04 -11.49 18.60
C LEU A 103 5.02 -11.55 17.41
N LEU A 104 6.19 -10.91 17.51
CA LEU A 104 7.25 -10.93 16.50
C LEU A 104 8.45 -11.75 16.98
N PHE A 105 8.82 -12.74 16.17
CA PHE A 105 9.82 -13.74 16.51
C PHE A 105 10.92 -13.80 15.46
N THR A 106 12.17 -13.96 15.90
CA THR A 106 13.29 -14.29 14.99
C THR A 106 13.42 -15.80 14.73
N ASN A 107 12.75 -16.64 15.51
CA ASN A 107 12.87 -18.10 15.48
C ASN A 107 11.48 -18.78 15.56
N LYS A 108 11.18 -19.70 14.63
CA LYS A 108 9.87 -20.37 14.56
C LYS A 108 9.71 -21.45 15.63
N GLU A 109 10.79 -22.12 16.01
CA GLU A 109 10.73 -23.17 17.03
C GLU A 109 10.35 -22.59 18.39
N ASP A 110 10.96 -21.47 18.79
CA ASP A 110 10.58 -20.74 20.01
C ASP A 110 9.14 -20.22 19.93
N MET A 111 8.68 -19.76 18.76
CA MET A 111 7.27 -19.39 18.55
C MET A 111 6.33 -20.56 18.85
N GLN A 112 6.63 -21.76 18.33
CA GLN A 112 5.85 -22.96 18.60
C GLN A 112 5.84 -23.32 20.09
N GLU A 113 7.00 -23.27 20.76
CA GLU A 113 7.08 -23.53 22.20
C GLU A 113 6.18 -22.58 23.02
N LYS A 114 6.07 -21.30 22.64
CA LYS A 114 5.19 -20.34 23.32
C LYS A 114 3.72 -20.58 23.05
N ILE A 115 3.37 -20.95 21.83
CA ILE A 115 2.00 -21.31 21.47
C ILE A 115 1.56 -22.54 22.27
N GLU A 116 2.37 -23.59 22.30
CA GLU A 116 2.05 -24.82 23.03
C GLU A 116 1.91 -24.58 24.53
N ALA A 117 2.82 -23.80 25.12
CA ALA A 117 2.74 -23.46 26.55
C ALA A 117 1.52 -22.59 26.89
N PHE A 118 1.11 -21.67 26.00
CA PHE A 118 -0.12 -20.91 26.17
C PHE A 118 -1.36 -21.80 26.01
N HIS A 119 -1.44 -22.61 24.96
CA HIS A 119 -2.52 -23.56 24.72
C HIS A 119 -2.75 -24.46 25.94
N ASN A 120 -1.68 -25.07 26.46
CA ASN A 120 -1.75 -25.97 27.62
C ASN A 120 -2.14 -25.24 28.92
N ALA A 121 -1.92 -23.93 29.01
CA ALA A 121 -2.37 -23.14 30.15
C ALA A 121 -3.85 -22.72 30.06
N MET A 122 -4.42 -22.68 28.85
CA MET A 122 -5.81 -22.26 28.62
C MET A 122 -6.81 -23.42 28.51
N VAL A 123 -6.32 -24.64 28.27
CA VAL A 123 -7.12 -25.86 28.12
C VAL A 123 -6.93 -26.78 29.32
N GLU A 124 -8.00 -27.01 30.08
CA GLU A 124 -8.00 -27.88 31.26
C GLU A 124 -8.55 -29.28 30.94
N GLU A 125 -8.35 -30.25 31.86
CA GLU A 125 -8.93 -31.58 31.72
C GLU A 125 -10.46 -31.51 31.76
N GLY A 126 -11.12 -31.97 30.69
CA GLY A 126 -12.57 -31.91 30.52
C GLY A 126 -13.03 -30.81 29.55
N ASP A 127 -12.15 -29.90 29.14
CA ASP A 127 -12.43 -28.91 28.10
C ASP A 127 -12.45 -29.52 26.69
N THR A 128 -13.15 -28.88 25.77
CA THR A 128 -13.17 -29.23 24.34
C THR A 128 -12.67 -28.06 23.50
N VAL A 129 -11.60 -28.27 22.73
CA VAL A 129 -11.12 -27.27 21.76
C VAL A 129 -12.05 -27.27 20.56
N LEU A 130 -12.77 -26.16 20.37
CA LEU A 130 -13.68 -25.97 19.23
C LEU A 130 -12.92 -25.56 17.97
N GLY A 131 -11.78 -24.90 18.13
CA GLY A 131 -10.89 -24.55 17.02
C GLY A 131 -9.68 -23.77 17.48
N GLU A 132 -8.57 -23.99 16.81
CA GLU A 132 -7.32 -23.26 17.00
C GLU A 132 -6.79 -22.85 15.63
N LYS A 133 -6.45 -21.57 15.49
CA LYS A 133 -5.87 -21.00 14.28
C LYS A 133 -4.56 -20.32 14.63
N ILE A 134 -3.49 -20.82 14.01
CA ILE A 134 -2.14 -20.30 14.11
C ILE A 134 -1.73 -19.87 12.71
N THR A 135 -1.32 -18.62 12.54
CA THR A 135 -0.79 -18.13 11.26
C THR A 135 0.55 -17.45 11.52
N MET A 136 1.59 -17.91 10.83
CA MET A 136 2.96 -17.42 10.97
C MET A 136 3.34 -16.67 9.69
N THR A 137 3.34 -15.34 9.76
CA THR A 137 3.56 -14.50 8.58
C THR A 137 4.95 -13.89 8.62
N ILE A 138 5.74 -14.04 7.55
CA ILE A 138 7.03 -13.34 7.46
C ILE A 138 6.81 -11.84 7.26
N GLN A 139 7.58 -11.03 7.98
CA GLN A 139 7.58 -9.56 7.92
C GLN A 139 9.01 -9.05 7.68
N PRO A 140 9.22 -7.85 7.10
CA PRO A 140 8.19 -6.97 6.55
C PRO A 140 7.53 -7.60 5.33
N GLN A 141 6.26 -7.30 5.10
CA GLN A 141 5.53 -7.71 3.93
C GLN A 141 5.80 -6.79 2.74
N SER A 142 5.47 -7.26 1.54
CA SER A 142 5.60 -6.48 0.32
C SER A 142 4.45 -6.78 -0.64
N SER A 143 4.06 -5.80 -1.44
CA SER A 143 3.10 -6.00 -2.52
C SER A 143 3.58 -5.32 -3.79
N PHE A 144 3.23 -5.90 -4.94
CA PHE A 144 3.65 -5.39 -6.23
C PHE A 144 2.53 -5.49 -7.26
N VAL A 145 2.36 -4.42 -8.05
CA VAL A 145 1.37 -4.35 -9.13
C VAL A 145 2.09 -3.89 -10.38
N VAL A 146 1.86 -4.60 -11.50
CA VAL A 146 2.26 -4.19 -12.84
C VAL A 146 1.00 -3.98 -13.67
N MET A 147 0.89 -2.82 -14.30
CA MET A 147 -0.27 -2.49 -15.13
C MET A 147 0.18 -1.94 -16.48
N ASP A 148 -0.50 -2.37 -17.54
CA ASP A 148 -0.41 -1.68 -18.83
C ASP A 148 -1.15 -0.35 -18.71
N GLN A 149 -0.37 0.72 -18.81
CA GLN A 149 -0.86 2.09 -18.62
C GLN A 149 -1.88 2.53 -19.68
N HIS A 150 -1.91 1.90 -20.85
CA HIS A 150 -2.81 2.28 -21.95
C HIS A 150 -4.18 1.59 -21.85
N THR A 151 -4.23 0.41 -21.24
CA THR A 151 -5.41 -0.46 -21.21
C THR A 151 -6.01 -0.63 -19.82
N GLY A 152 -5.28 -0.29 -18.75
CA GLY A 152 -5.70 -0.58 -17.38
C GLY A 152 -5.65 -2.07 -17.04
N HIS A 153 -5.05 -2.90 -17.90
CA HIS A 153 -4.87 -4.32 -17.64
C HIS A 153 -3.84 -4.51 -16.53
N VAL A 154 -4.26 -5.11 -15.41
CA VAL A 154 -3.32 -5.57 -14.38
C VAL A 154 -2.66 -6.85 -14.87
N VAL A 155 -1.45 -6.72 -15.41
CA VAL A 155 -0.74 -7.84 -16.07
C VAL A 155 0.02 -8.71 -15.07
N ALA A 156 0.38 -8.17 -13.90
CA ALA A 156 0.90 -8.95 -12.78
C ALA A 156 0.54 -8.31 -11.44
N ILE A 157 0.33 -9.16 -10.43
CA ILE A 157 0.01 -8.73 -9.06
C ILE A 157 0.48 -9.76 -8.04
N ILE A 158 0.99 -9.28 -6.92
CA ILE A 158 1.29 -10.11 -5.75
C ILE A 158 1.01 -9.33 -4.46
N GLY A 159 0.37 -10.02 -3.52
CA GLY A 159 -0.21 -9.42 -2.32
C GLY A 159 0.58 -9.63 -1.04
N GLY A 160 1.71 -10.34 -1.10
CA GLY A 160 2.51 -10.64 0.08
C GLY A 160 3.73 -11.50 -0.21
N ARG A 161 4.66 -11.48 0.72
CA ARG A 161 5.79 -12.41 0.86
C ARG A 161 5.37 -13.66 1.62
N GLY A 162 6.16 -14.71 1.44
CA GLY A 162 5.97 -16.00 2.11
C GLY A 162 4.97 -16.90 1.39
N GLU A 163 4.77 -18.10 1.94
CA GLU A 163 3.94 -19.11 1.32
C GLU A 163 2.45 -18.72 1.35
N LYS A 164 1.76 -18.97 0.25
CA LYS A 164 0.32 -18.77 0.15
C LYS A 164 -0.40 -20.02 0.67
N GLU A 165 -0.87 -19.94 1.92
CA GLU A 165 -1.51 -21.07 2.60
C GLU A 165 -3.00 -21.28 2.22
N GLY A 166 -3.61 -20.35 1.47
CA GLY A 166 -5.03 -20.45 1.16
C GLY A 166 -5.52 -19.61 -0.02
N ASN A 167 -6.77 -19.86 -0.40
CA ASN A 167 -7.48 -19.06 -1.40
C ASN A 167 -8.04 -17.79 -0.75
N ARG A 168 -7.94 -16.67 -1.48
CA ARG A 168 -8.47 -15.35 -1.04
C ARG A 168 -7.93 -14.94 0.34
N THR A 169 -6.67 -15.28 0.62
CA THR A 169 -5.91 -14.67 1.70
C THR A 169 -5.73 -13.18 1.45
N LEU A 170 -5.37 -12.43 2.49
CA LEU A 170 -5.17 -10.98 2.41
C LEU A 170 -4.21 -10.61 1.27
N ASN A 171 -4.68 -9.77 0.34
CA ASN A 171 -3.86 -9.24 -0.72
C ASN A 171 -3.52 -7.77 -0.44
N ARG A 172 -2.29 -7.49 -0.01
CA ARG A 172 -1.87 -6.11 0.34
C ARG A 172 -1.79 -5.16 -0.86
N ALA A 173 -1.88 -5.68 -2.08
CA ALA A 173 -1.97 -4.83 -3.26
C ALA A 173 -3.37 -4.21 -3.44
N THR A 174 -4.42 -4.88 -2.97
CA THR A 174 -5.84 -4.52 -3.21
C THR A 174 -6.67 -4.28 -1.96
N ASP A 175 -6.39 -5.03 -0.89
CA ASP A 175 -7.29 -5.16 0.27
C ASP A 175 -6.84 -4.30 1.45
N THR A 176 -5.60 -3.79 1.42
CA THR A 176 -5.05 -2.93 2.48
C THR A 176 -4.73 -1.55 1.94
N VAL A 177 -5.00 -0.54 2.76
CA VAL A 177 -4.58 0.84 2.52
C VAL A 177 -3.40 1.18 3.42
N ARG A 178 -2.46 1.93 2.88
CA ARG A 178 -1.20 2.32 3.54
C ARG A 178 -0.89 3.76 3.20
N GLN A 179 -0.12 4.43 4.05
CA GLN A 179 0.24 5.84 3.83
C GLN A 179 1.20 5.93 2.62
N PRO A 180 0.85 6.65 1.52
CA PRO A 180 1.66 6.66 0.29
C PRO A 180 2.95 7.47 0.41
N GLY A 181 3.08 8.28 1.47
CA GLY A 181 4.20 9.17 1.71
C GLY A 181 4.47 10.08 0.51
N SER A 182 5.76 10.26 0.19
CA SER A 182 6.19 11.21 -0.85
C SER A 182 5.79 10.85 -2.29
N THR A 183 5.26 9.66 -2.58
CA THR A 183 4.67 9.37 -3.91
C THR A 183 3.45 10.24 -4.15
N PHE A 184 2.71 10.60 -3.10
CA PHE A 184 1.47 11.33 -3.24
C PHE A 184 1.68 12.80 -3.63
N LYS A 185 2.87 13.38 -3.37
CA LYS A 185 3.23 14.76 -3.75
C LYS A 185 2.98 15.04 -5.23
N VAL A 186 3.31 14.08 -6.08
CA VAL A 186 3.15 14.21 -7.54
C VAL A 186 1.68 14.40 -7.88
N LEU A 187 0.82 13.54 -7.31
CA LEU A 187 -0.61 13.46 -7.62
C LEU A 187 -1.40 14.58 -6.94
N SER A 188 -1.18 14.79 -5.64
CA SER A 188 -1.94 15.76 -4.85
C SER A 188 -1.49 17.19 -5.03
N THR A 189 -0.24 17.44 -5.44
CA THR A 189 0.31 18.80 -5.42
C THR A 189 0.83 19.24 -6.78
N TYR A 190 1.82 18.54 -7.33
CA TYR A 190 2.51 19.01 -8.53
C TYR A 190 1.63 18.89 -9.78
N LEU A 191 0.81 17.84 -9.87
CA LEU A 191 -0.17 17.66 -10.91
C LEU A 191 -1.16 18.82 -10.98
N PRO A 192 -1.94 19.15 -9.93
CA PRO A 192 -2.88 20.27 -10.01
C PRO A 192 -2.17 21.64 -10.14
N ALA A 193 -0.98 21.81 -9.57
CA ALA A 193 -0.19 23.04 -9.72
C ALA A 193 0.19 23.34 -11.17
N LEU A 194 0.59 22.31 -11.92
CA LEU A 194 0.96 22.43 -13.32
C LEU A 194 -0.29 22.47 -14.23
N ASP A 195 -1.30 21.65 -13.94
CA ASP A 195 -2.46 21.50 -14.83
C ASP A 195 -3.37 22.74 -14.84
N THR A 196 -3.53 23.39 -13.68
CA THR A 196 -4.24 24.68 -13.57
C THR A 196 -3.53 25.82 -14.29
N GLY A 197 -2.26 25.64 -14.69
CA GLY A 197 -1.43 26.68 -15.29
C GLY A 197 -0.91 27.72 -14.29
N LYS A 198 -1.16 27.53 -12.99
CA LYS A 198 -0.68 28.43 -11.93
C LYS A 198 0.84 28.36 -11.75
N PHE A 199 1.44 27.20 -12.02
CA PHE A 199 2.87 26.97 -11.89
C PHE A 199 3.47 26.33 -13.13
N THR A 200 4.79 26.46 -13.25
CA THR A 200 5.64 25.69 -14.17
C THR A 200 6.68 24.93 -13.36
N LEU A 201 7.38 23.99 -13.99
CA LEU A 201 8.52 23.32 -13.38
C LEU A 201 9.67 24.27 -12.98
N ALA A 202 9.73 25.46 -13.57
CA ALA A 202 10.70 26.51 -13.27
C ALA A 202 10.21 27.49 -12.20
N SER A 203 8.93 27.46 -11.84
CA SER A 203 8.40 28.29 -10.76
C SER A 203 9.14 27.96 -9.46
N THR A 204 9.47 29.01 -8.72
CA THR A 204 10.25 28.91 -7.48
C THR A 204 9.37 29.11 -6.26
N ILE A 205 9.59 28.29 -5.24
CA ILE A 205 9.02 28.44 -3.91
C ILE A 205 10.18 28.59 -2.93
N ASP A 206 10.03 29.48 -1.96
CA ASP A 206 11.05 29.69 -0.94
C ASP A 206 11.03 28.58 0.12
N ASP A 207 12.18 27.93 0.32
CA ASP A 207 12.50 26.97 1.37
C ASP A 207 13.72 27.46 2.18
N SER A 208 13.73 28.74 2.56
CA SER A 208 14.83 29.40 3.29
C SER A 208 14.86 29.13 4.80
N GLY A 209 13.82 28.49 5.35
CA GLY A 209 13.70 28.30 6.79
C GLY A 209 12.51 27.43 7.19
N PRO A 210 12.32 27.20 8.50
CA PRO A 210 11.24 26.37 9.00
C PRO A 210 9.90 26.88 8.51
N TYR A 211 9.02 25.95 8.16
CA TYR A 211 7.67 26.25 7.72
C TYR A 211 6.68 25.51 8.62
N TYR A 212 5.67 26.23 9.09
CA TYR A 212 4.62 25.69 9.94
C TYR A 212 3.32 25.65 9.16
N TYR A 213 2.50 24.62 9.38
CA TYR A 213 1.18 24.61 8.79
C TYR A 213 0.39 25.86 9.25
N PRO A 214 -0.22 26.61 8.33
CA PRO A 214 -0.96 27.84 8.65
C PRO A 214 -1.92 27.65 9.81
N GLY A 215 -1.89 28.58 10.77
CA GLY A 215 -2.75 28.53 11.97
C GLY A 215 -2.34 27.50 13.03
N THR A 216 -1.19 26.83 12.89
CA THR A 216 -0.71 25.83 13.84
C THR A 216 0.73 26.09 14.29
N LYS A 217 1.19 25.37 15.32
CA LYS A 217 2.60 25.29 15.71
C LYS A 217 3.30 24.04 15.16
N THR A 218 2.64 23.30 14.28
CA THR A 218 3.15 22.05 13.72
C THR A 218 4.10 22.35 12.57
N GLU A 219 5.37 22.01 12.74
CA GLU A 219 6.40 22.19 11.72
C GLU A 219 6.27 21.16 10.60
N VAL A 220 6.46 21.60 9.36
CA VAL A 220 6.67 20.73 8.20
C VAL A 220 8.14 20.29 8.20
N ASN A 221 8.40 19.11 8.75
CA ASN A 221 9.75 18.56 8.78
C ASN A 221 10.16 18.08 7.38
N ASN A 222 11.39 18.37 6.96
CA ASN A 222 12.02 17.71 5.81
C ASN A 222 12.46 16.29 6.18
N TRP A 223 12.59 15.41 5.19
CA TRP A 223 12.93 13.99 5.41
C TRP A 223 14.36 13.75 5.92
N THR A 224 15.23 14.76 5.85
CA THR A 224 16.64 14.65 6.24
C THR A 224 16.84 14.87 7.74
N ARG A 225 17.68 14.04 8.37
CA ARG A 225 18.06 14.14 9.79
C ARG A 225 18.67 15.49 10.17
N THR A 226 19.25 16.19 9.19
CA THR A 226 19.73 17.57 9.32
C THR A 226 18.79 18.50 8.56
N LYS A 227 18.28 19.55 9.22
CA LYS A 227 17.47 20.57 8.56
C LYS A 227 18.34 21.31 7.55
N LYS A 228 18.13 21.03 6.26
CA LYS A 228 18.78 21.74 5.16
C LYS A 228 17.71 22.52 4.40
N TYR A 229 17.95 23.82 4.32
CA TYR A 229 17.14 24.79 3.59
C TYR A 229 17.91 25.21 2.35
N GLU A 230 17.25 25.23 1.19
CA GLU A 230 17.89 25.56 -0.08
C GLU A 230 17.46 26.94 -0.61
N GLY A 231 16.59 27.65 0.10
CA GLY A 231 16.07 28.95 -0.32
C GLY A 231 15.15 28.81 -1.53
N LEU A 232 15.22 29.75 -2.47
CA LEU A 232 14.40 29.73 -3.69
C LEU A 232 14.68 28.47 -4.51
N THR A 233 13.70 27.59 -4.55
CA THR A 233 13.82 26.26 -5.16
C THR A 233 12.75 26.05 -6.22
N THR A 234 13.15 25.53 -7.38
CA THR A 234 12.20 25.23 -8.47
C THR A 234 11.34 24.00 -8.15
N LEU A 235 10.12 23.95 -8.69
CA LEU A 235 9.27 22.77 -8.53
C LEU A 235 9.92 21.49 -9.07
N ARG A 236 10.66 21.55 -10.19
CA ARG A 236 11.43 20.40 -10.70
C ARG A 236 12.41 19.87 -9.66
N ARG A 237 13.14 20.77 -8.99
CA ARG A 237 14.07 20.40 -7.93
C ARG A 237 13.37 19.81 -6.72
N ALA A 238 12.26 20.39 -6.32
CA ALA A 238 11.46 19.87 -5.23
C ALA A 238 10.90 18.47 -5.53
N ILE A 239 10.52 18.17 -6.78
CA ILE A 239 10.08 16.84 -7.23
C ILE A 239 11.22 15.82 -7.09
N TYR A 240 12.40 16.07 -7.70
CA TYR A 240 13.47 15.07 -7.71
C TYR A 240 14.19 14.89 -6.37
N ASN A 241 14.22 15.92 -5.52
CA ASN A 241 14.75 15.84 -4.15
C ASN A 241 13.67 15.53 -3.10
N SER A 242 12.40 15.40 -3.50
CA SER A 242 11.28 15.11 -2.62
C SER A 242 11.14 16.12 -1.46
N MET A 243 11.19 17.42 -1.73
CA MET A 243 11.22 18.46 -0.69
C MET A 243 9.84 18.73 -0.08
N ASN A 244 9.70 18.62 1.25
CA ASN A 244 8.40 18.68 1.92
C ASN A 244 7.84 20.11 1.95
N ILE A 245 8.64 21.10 2.33
CA ILE A 245 8.19 22.48 2.49
C ILE A 245 7.70 23.08 1.16
N VAL A 246 8.47 22.92 0.08
CA VAL A 246 8.06 23.36 -1.26
C VAL A 246 6.74 22.71 -1.68
N THR A 247 6.58 21.41 -1.40
CA THR A 247 5.35 20.70 -1.73
C THR A 247 4.17 21.28 -0.95
N VAL A 248 4.25 21.40 0.38
CA VAL A 248 3.12 21.89 1.19
C VAL A 248 2.74 23.32 0.82
N LYS A 249 3.73 24.20 0.61
CA LYS A 249 3.48 25.58 0.14
C LYS A 249 2.81 25.61 -1.23
N THR A 250 3.21 24.72 -2.14
CA THR A 250 2.57 24.60 -3.47
C THR A 250 1.13 24.11 -3.34
N LEU A 251 0.84 23.12 -2.48
CA LEU A 251 -0.54 22.68 -2.25
C LEU A 251 -1.39 23.76 -1.61
N ASN A 252 -0.82 24.56 -0.71
CA ASN A 252 -1.53 25.69 -0.12
C ASN A 252 -1.95 26.73 -1.18
N GLU A 253 -1.10 26.97 -2.17
CA GLU A 253 -1.42 27.85 -3.30
C GLU A 253 -2.47 27.25 -4.24
N VAL A 254 -2.47 25.94 -4.44
CA VAL A 254 -3.44 25.23 -5.30
C VAL A 254 -4.79 25.00 -4.59
N THR A 255 -4.76 24.92 -3.26
CA THR A 255 -5.78 24.46 -2.32
C THR A 255 -5.95 22.93 -2.25
N PRO A 256 -6.07 22.33 -1.05
CA PRO A 256 -6.39 20.92 -0.88
C PRO A 256 -7.71 20.50 -1.54
N GLN A 257 -8.74 21.35 -1.48
CA GLN A 257 -10.06 21.07 -2.06
C GLN A 257 -9.98 20.85 -3.57
N LEU A 258 -9.32 21.77 -4.30
CA LEU A 258 -9.17 21.64 -5.75
C LEU A 258 -8.38 20.38 -6.14
N SER A 259 -7.35 20.02 -5.36
CA SER A 259 -6.60 18.79 -5.57
C SER A 259 -7.48 17.54 -5.41
N TYR A 260 -8.23 17.50 -4.30
CA TYR A 260 -9.10 16.39 -3.95
C TYR A 260 -10.20 16.18 -5.01
N ASP A 261 -11.02 17.20 -5.25
CA ASP A 261 -12.22 17.09 -6.10
C ASP A 261 -11.88 16.91 -7.59
N ASN A 262 -10.91 17.69 -8.09
CA ASN A 262 -10.70 17.81 -9.53
C ASN A 262 -9.67 16.81 -10.06
N TYR A 263 -8.91 16.14 -9.19
CA TYR A 263 -7.84 15.24 -9.64
C TYR A 263 -7.83 13.93 -8.88
N LEU A 264 -7.71 13.94 -7.55
CA LEU A 264 -7.52 12.69 -6.80
C LEU A 264 -8.71 11.73 -6.95
N LEU A 265 -9.95 12.22 -6.81
CA LEU A 265 -11.13 11.36 -7.04
C LEU A 265 -11.20 10.82 -8.47
N LYS A 266 -10.79 11.62 -9.46
CA LYS A 266 -10.77 11.24 -10.89
C LYS A 266 -9.64 10.29 -11.25
N LEU A 267 -8.57 10.26 -10.46
CA LEU A 267 -7.51 9.25 -10.52
C LEU A 267 -7.92 7.93 -9.85
N GLY A 268 -9.19 7.82 -9.43
CA GLY A 268 -9.77 6.57 -8.93
C GLY A 268 -9.40 6.22 -7.49
N PHE A 269 -8.94 7.20 -6.69
CA PHE A 269 -8.77 6.98 -5.26
C PHE A 269 -10.15 6.92 -4.58
N THR A 270 -10.45 5.76 -4.01
CA THR A 270 -11.71 5.46 -3.32
C THR A 270 -11.54 5.40 -1.80
N SER A 271 -10.30 5.31 -1.31
CA SER A 271 -9.95 5.27 0.11
C SER A 271 -9.82 6.65 0.78
N LEU A 272 -9.93 7.75 0.01
CA LEU A 272 -9.77 9.09 0.55
C LEU A 272 -11.01 9.54 1.32
N VAL A 273 -10.81 10.22 2.44
CA VAL A 273 -11.88 10.64 3.34
C VAL A 273 -12.21 12.11 3.15
N ASP A 274 -13.41 12.41 2.65
CA ASP A 274 -13.95 13.77 2.61
C ASP A 274 -14.27 14.24 4.05
N SER A 275 -15.14 13.51 4.74
CA SER A 275 -15.48 13.75 6.14
C SER A 275 -15.95 12.47 6.83
N ARG A 276 -15.29 12.08 7.92
CA ARG A 276 -15.71 10.98 8.80
C ARG A 276 -15.76 11.44 10.25
N VAL A 277 -16.86 11.18 10.93
CA VAL A 277 -17.04 11.47 12.37
C VAL A 277 -16.87 10.16 13.13
N GLU A 278 -15.91 10.12 14.06
CA GLU A 278 -15.72 8.98 14.96
C GLU A 278 -16.63 9.08 16.19
N ASP A 279 -16.78 7.99 16.94
CA ASP A 279 -17.65 7.90 18.12
C ASP A 279 -17.33 8.95 19.21
N ASP A 280 -16.09 9.42 19.27
CA ASP A 280 -15.64 10.47 20.20
C ASP A 280 -15.86 11.91 19.68
N GLY A 281 -16.54 12.05 18.53
CA GLY A 281 -16.86 13.33 17.91
C GLY A 281 -15.73 13.97 17.10
N ARG A 282 -14.56 13.32 16.97
CA ARG A 282 -13.50 13.81 16.08
C ARG A 282 -13.93 13.70 14.63
N VAL A 283 -13.66 14.75 13.85
CA VAL A 283 -13.88 14.78 12.41
C VAL A 283 -12.56 14.60 11.68
N PHE A 284 -12.49 13.57 10.85
CA PHE A 284 -11.36 13.26 9.98
C PHE A 284 -11.68 13.66 8.55
N THR A 285 -10.71 14.28 7.90
CA THR A 285 -10.74 14.67 6.48
C THR A 285 -9.33 14.63 5.92
N ASP A 286 -9.21 14.24 4.66
CA ASP A 286 -7.98 14.30 3.87
C ASP A 286 -7.82 15.62 3.14
N ILE A 287 -8.85 16.49 3.13
CA ILE A 287 -8.85 17.79 2.46
C ILE A 287 -8.09 18.83 3.32
N LYS A 288 -6.80 18.56 3.53
CA LYS A 288 -5.90 19.34 4.38
C LYS A 288 -4.46 19.30 3.86
N LEU A 289 -3.64 20.26 4.28
CA LEU A 289 -2.26 20.38 3.81
C LEU A 289 -1.36 19.15 4.04
N PRO A 290 -1.48 18.37 5.13
CA PRO A 290 -0.75 17.11 5.30
C PRO A 290 -0.93 16.10 4.15
N MET A 291 -2.04 16.16 3.41
CA MET A 291 -2.27 15.36 2.20
C MET A 291 -1.14 15.54 1.19
N ALA A 292 -0.51 16.72 1.09
CA ALA A 292 0.65 16.93 0.22
C ALA A 292 1.75 15.88 0.42
N LEU A 293 1.93 15.41 1.65
CA LEU A 293 3.00 14.49 2.04
C LEU A 293 2.51 13.05 2.18
N GLY A 294 1.29 12.76 1.75
CA GLY A 294 0.65 11.46 1.90
C GLY A 294 0.12 11.20 3.30
N GLY A 295 -0.07 12.24 4.13
CA GLY A 295 -0.73 12.13 5.44
C GLY A 295 -2.24 12.06 5.26
N LEU A 296 -2.73 10.84 5.06
CA LEU A 296 -4.13 10.51 4.81
C LEU A 296 -4.74 9.84 6.05
N THR A 297 -6.07 9.84 6.12
CA THR A 297 -6.82 9.27 7.24
C THR A 297 -6.67 7.75 7.25
N ASP A 298 -6.89 7.10 6.10
CA ASP A 298 -6.78 5.64 5.99
C ASP A 298 -5.54 5.23 5.16
N GLY A 299 -5.22 5.98 4.10
CA GLY A 299 -4.14 5.66 3.17
C GLY A 299 -4.67 5.36 1.77
N VAL A 300 -3.88 4.68 0.95
CA VAL A 300 -4.27 4.21 -0.40
C VAL A 300 -3.79 2.78 -0.61
N SER A 301 -4.48 2.03 -1.45
CA SER A 301 -4.01 0.73 -1.91
C SER A 301 -2.89 0.87 -2.94
N ASN A 302 -2.06 -0.17 -3.09
CA ASN A 302 -1.03 -0.22 -4.13
C ASN A 302 -1.66 -0.15 -5.54
N LEU A 303 -2.82 -0.79 -5.73
CA LEU A 303 -3.56 -0.75 -6.99
C LEU A 303 -4.02 0.66 -7.36
N GLU A 304 -4.63 1.41 -6.42
CA GLU A 304 -5.05 2.80 -6.66
C GLU A 304 -3.86 3.69 -7.02
N LEU A 305 -2.76 3.57 -6.27
CA LEU A 305 -1.57 4.36 -6.51
C LEU A 305 -0.94 4.05 -7.87
N THR A 306 -0.91 2.77 -8.26
CA THR A 306 -0.45 2.32 -9.58
C THR A 306 -1.31 2.91 -10.69
N ALA A 307 -2.63 2.84 -10.55
CA ALA A 307 -3.58 3.36 -11.53
C ALA A 307 -3.43 4.88 -11.73
N ALA A 308 -3.24 5.62 -10.64
CA ALA A 308 -3.07 7.06 -10.68
C ALA A 308 -1.76 7.46 -11.40
N TYR A 309 -0.65 6.75 -11.15
CA TYR A 309 0.61 6.99 -11.87
C TYR A 309 0.55 6.56 -13.34
N ALA A 310 -0.23 5.52 -13.65
CA ALA A 310 -0.49 5.11 -15.02
C ALA A 310 -1.14 6.22 -15.84
N ALA A 311 -2.01 7.04 -15.23
CA ALA A 311 -2.60 8.18 -15.90
C ALA A 311 -1.53 9.18 -16.37
N ILE A 312 -0.48 9.43 -15.57
CA ILE A 312 0.65 10.27 -15.97
C ILE A 312 1.38 9.62 -17.15
N ALA A 313 1.68 8.33 -17.05
CA ALA A 313 2.37 7.57 -18.09
C ALA A 313 1.57 7.51 -19.41
N ASN A 314 0.23 7.55 -19.33
CA ASN A 314 -0.70 7.50 -20.45
C ASN A 314 -1.20 8.90 -20.84
N ASN A 315 -0.30 9.89 -20.90
CA ASN A 315 -0.59 11.23 -21.39
C ASN A 315 -1.78 11.94 -20.69
N GLY A 316 -2.02 11.61 -19.42
CA GLY A 316 -3.06 12.17 -18.59
C GLY A 316 -4.41 11.46 -18.64
N ILE A 317 -4.49 10.30 -19.30
CA ILE A 317 -5.71 9.47 -19.38
C ILE A 317 -5.67 8.44 -18.26
N TYR A 318 -6.54 8.60 -17.27
CA TYR A 318 -6.79 7.55 -16.29
C TYR A 318 -7.58 6.42 -16.95
N THR A 319 -7.17 5.18 -16.70
CA THR A 319 -7.87 3.98 -17.13
C THR A 319 -8.10 3.11 -15.90
N LYS A 320 -9.36 2.80 -15.61
CA LYS A 320 -9.71 1.99 -14.43
C LYS A 320 -9.02 0.62 -14.51
N PRO A 321 -8.32 0.17 -13.45
CA PRO A 321 -7.70 -1.15 -13.43
C PRO A 321 -8.74 -2.27 -13.57
N ILE A 322 -8.43 -3.26 -14.41
CA ILE A 322 -9.25 -4.45 -14.60
C ILE A 322 -8.40 -5.73 -14.57
N PHE A 323 -9.00 -6.80 -14.02
CA PHE A 323 -8.39 -8.13 -13.90
C PHE A 323 -8.91 -9.15 -14.94
N TYR A 324 -9.99 -8.79 -15.63
CA TYR A 324 -10.57 -9.58 -16.71
C TYR A 324 -11.25 -8.66 -17.72
N THR A 325 -11.33 -9.09 -18.98
CA THR A 325 -11.95 -8.33 -20.08
C THR A 325 -13.38 -8.77 -20.34
N LYS A 326 -13.65 -10.08 -20.32
CA LYS A 326 -14.99 -10.64 -20.51
C LYS A 326 -15.19 -11.97 -19.79
N VAL A 327 -16.44 -12.29 -19.49
CA VAL A 327 -16.88 -13.59 -18.99
C VAL A 327 -17.92 -14.15 -19.95
N LEU A 328 -17.70 -15.37 -20.43
CA LEU A 328 -18.64 -16.09 -21.29
C LEU A 328 -19.28 -17.26 -20.53
N ASP A 329 -20.53 -17.58 -20.86
CA ASP A 329 -21.15 -18.84 -20.46
C ASP A 329 -20.64 -20.02 -21.29
N HIS A 330 -21.15 -21.23 -21.00
CA HIS A 330 -20.74 -22.47 -21.67
C HIS A 330 -21.09 -22.50 -23.17
N ASP A 331 -22.05 -21.68 -23.61
CA ASP A 331 -22.47 -21.57 -25.01
C ASP A 331 -21.69 -20.46 -25.76
N GLY A 332 -20.75 -19.78 -25.07
CA GLY A 332 -19.95 -18.71 -25.62
C GLY A 332 -20.65 -17.35 -25.64
N LYS A 333 -21.81 -17.21 -25.00
CA LYS A 333 -22.51 -15.93 -24.87
C LYS A 333 -21.81 -15.07 -23.82
N VAL A 334 -21.62 -13.79 -24.14
CA VAL A 334 -21.06 -12.80 -23.22
C VAL A 334 -22.02 -12.56 -22.06
N LEU A 335 -21.58 -12.86 -20.85
CA LEU A 335 -22.30 -12.55 -19.60
C LEU A 335 -21.85 -11.21 -19.02
N LEU A 336 -20.54 -10.96 -19.05
CA LEU A 336 -19.94 -9.72 -18.57
C LEU A 336 -18.95 -9.19 -19.61
N ASP A 337 -19.04 -7.90 -19.89
CA ASP A 337 -18.06 -7.14 -20.69
C ASP A 337 -17.49 -6.06 -19.78
N ASN A 338 -16.20 -6.17 -19.48
CA ASN A 338 -15.48 -5.28 -18.60
C ASN A 338 -14.51 -4.40 -19.38
N THR A 339 -14.97 -3.87 -20.52
CA THR A 339 -14.22 -2.87 -21.28
C THR A 339 -13.76 -1.73 -20.36
N PRO A 340 -12.46 -1.40 -20.33
CA PRO A 340 -11.91 -0.39 -19.42
C PRO A 340 -12.60 0.97 -19.54
N LYS A 341 -12.91 1.58 -18.40
CA LYS A 341 -13.43 2.96 -18.34
C LYS A 341 -12.25 3.93 -18.28
N THR A 342 -12.28 4.94 -19.15
CA THR A 342 -11.20 5.94 -19.27
C THR A 342 -11.71 7.36 -19.02
N GLU A 343 -10.89 8.21 -18.42
CA GLU A 343 -11.14 9.64 -18.26
C GLU A 343 -9.86 10.47 -18.48
N GLN A 344 -9.95 11.59 -19.19
CA GLN A 344 -8.83 12.54 -19.28
C GLN A 344 -8.79 13.40 -18.01
N VAL A 345 -7.83 13.14 -17.12
CA VAL A 345 -7.76 13.79 -15.79
C VAL A 345 -6.81 14.99 -15.77
N MET A 346 -5.76 14.97 -16.59
CA MET A 346 -4.79 16.07 -16.71
C MET A 346 -4.42 16.30 -18.18
N LYS A 347 -3.92 17.47 -18.54
CA LYS A 347 -3.47 17.77 -19.90
C LYS A 347 -2.26 16.90 -20.27
N LYS A 348 -2.14 16.56 -21.57
CA LYS A 348 -0.95 15.89 -22.13
C LYS A 348 0.34 16.63 -21.81
N SER A 349 0.31 17.97 -21.84
CA SER A 349 1.45 18.82 -21.46
C SER A 349 1.84 18.65 -20.00
N THR A 350 0.86 18.51 -19.10
CA THR A 350 1.10 18.28 -17.67
C THR A 350 1.72 16.92 -17.44
N ALA A 351 1.14 15.87 -18.04
CA ALA A 351 1.69 14.51 -17.98
C ALA A 351 3.14 14.44 -18.49
N PHE A 352 3.44 15.14 -19.59
CA PHE A 352 4.80 15.26 -20.12
C PHE A 352 5.75 15.97 -19.14
N LEU A 353 5.34 17.10 -18.55
CA LEU A 353 6.15 17.83 -17.57
C LEU A 353 6.43 16.99 -16.32
N LEU A 354 5.41 16.32 -15.77
CA LEU A 354 5.57 15.42 -14.63
C LEU A 354 6.51 14.26 -14.96
N THR A 355 6.32 13.61 -16.11
CA THR A 355 7.23 12.55 -16.59
C THR A 355 8.67 13.06 -16.65
N SER A 356 8.90 14.22 -17.29
CA SER A 356 10.22 14.82 -17.40
C SER A 356 10.86 15.16 -16.05
N ALA A 357 10.07 15.58 -15.05
CA ALA A 357 10.57 15.84 -13.70
C ALA A 357 10.82 14.55 -12.91
N MET A 358 10.03 13.50 -13.14
CA MET A 358 10.19 12.19 -12.50
C MET A 358 11.31 11.36 -13.11
N GLU A 359 11.69 11.58 -14.38
CA GLU A 359 12.95 11.04 -14.91
C GLU A 359 14.16 11.59 -14.14
N ASP A 360 14.11 12.86 -13.70
CA ASP A 360 15.17 13.45 -12.88
C ASP A 360 15.25 12.80 -11.48
N VAL A 361 14.14 12.27 -10.95
CA VAL A 361 14.16 11.46 -9.70
C VAL A 361 15.07 10.24 -9.87
N ILE A 362 15.01 9.58 -11.02
CA ILE A 362 15.82 8.40 -11.34
C ILE A 362 17.25 8.79 -11.74
N LYS A 363 17.43 9.87 -12.50
CA LYS A 363 18.75 10.27 -13.03
C LYS A 363 19.67 10.88 -11.98
N LYS A 364 19.12 11.67 -11.04
CA LYS A 364 19.90 12.49 -10.11
C LYS A 364 19.21 12.78 -8.78
N GLY A 365 18.07 12.15 -8.51
CA GLY A 365 17.26 12.38 -7.32
C GLY A 365 17.20 11.17 -6.40
N THR A 366 16.11 11.09 -5.64
CA THR A 366 15.92 10.06 -4.60
C THR A 366 15.75 8.64 -5.14
N GLY A 367 15.54 8.46 -6.44
CA GLY A 367 15.34 7.15 -7.08
C GLY A 367 16.55 6.64 -7.86
N GLY A 368 17.76 7.17 -7.59
CA GLY A 368 18.97 6.84 -8.34
C GLY A 368 19.31 5.34 -8.41
N SER A 369 19.01 4.59 -7.35
CA SER A 369 19.23 3.14 -7.27
C SER A 369 18.29 2.32 -8.15
N TYR A 370 17.15 2.88 -8.58
CA TYR A 370 16.15 2.19 -9.42
C TYR A 370 16.38 2.38 -10.92
N LYS A 371 17.50 3.01 -11.32
CA LYS A 371 17.88 3.12 -12.72
C LYS A 371 18.20 1.72 -13.27
N LEU A 372 17.56 1.34 -14.37
CA LEU A 372 17.94 0.13 -15.10
C LEU A 372 19.32 0.33 -15.73
N THR A 373 20.27 -0.52 -15.37
CA THR A 373 21.67 -0.45 -15.82
C THR A 373 21.99 -1.45 -16.92
N THR A 374 21.21 -2.52 -17.03
CA THR A 374 21.39 -3.59 -18.02
C THR A 374 20.75 -3.26 -19.37
N ILE A 375 19.76 -2.36 -19.40
CA ILE A 375 19.08 -1.90 -20.60
C ILE A 375 19.00 -0.36 -20.64
N ASN A 376 19.10 0.22 -21.83
CA ASN A 376 18.96 1.67 -22.02
C ASN A 376 17.48 2.06 -22.21
N MET A 377 16.68 1.91 -21.15
CA MET A 377 15.26 2.28 -21.13
C MET A 377 15.05 3.53 -20.28
N PRO A 378 14.35 4.57 -20.78
CA PRO A 378 13.95 5.69 -19.93
C PRO A 378 12.94 5.22 -18.88
N ILE A 379 13.12 5.69 -17.66
CA ILE A 379 12.22 5.43 -16.53
C ILE A 379 11.92 6.75 -15.86
N ALA A 380 10.65 6.97 -15.56
CA ALA A 380 10.19 8.00 -14.66
C ALA A 380 9.60 7.32 -13.42
N GLY A 381 9.81 7.90 -12.25
CA GLY A 381 9.20 7.38 -11.04
C GLY A 381 9.34 8.29 -9.84
N LYS A 382 8.79 7.85 -8.72
CA LYS A 382 8.83 8.57 -7.46
C LYS A 382 8.94 7.60 -6.29
N THR A 383 9.85 7.92 -5.37
CA THR A 383 9.95 7.24 -4.07
C THR A 383 8.98 7.84 -3.06
N GLY A 384 8.48 6.99 -2.16
CA GLY A 384 7.73 7.38 -0.97
C GLY A 384 8.29 6.69 0.25
N SER A 385 8.34 7.43 1.35
CA SER A 385 8.53 6.88 2.68
C SER A 385 7.63 7.65 3.64
N THR A 386 7.16 6.97 4.67
CA THR A 386 6.44 7.58 5.79
C THR A 386 7.40 7.81 6.95
N SER A 387 6.94 8.49 8.01
CA SER A 387 7.72 8.64 9.24
C SER A 387 8.18 7.28 9.75
N ASP A 388 9.39 7.23 10.30
CA ASP A 388 10.01 6.01 10.86
C ASP A 388 10.12 4.84 9.87
N TYR A 389 9.98 5.11 8.57
CA TYR A 389 10.04 4.11 7.50
C TYR A 389 9.03 2.96 7.66
N ASN A 390 7.86 3.22 8.25
CA ASN A 390 6.79 2.22 8.36
C ASN A 390 6.35 1.70 6.99
N ASP A 391 6.26 2.61 6.00
CA ASP A 391 5.93 2.30 4.62
C ASP A 391 7.03 2.79 3.69
N LEU A 392 7.46 1.89 2.81
CA LEU A 392 8.37 2.17 1.71
C LEU A 392 7.67 1.96 0.38
N TRP A 393 7.75 2.94 -0.51
CA TRP A 393 7.09 2.94 -1.80
C TRP A 393 8.02 3.31 -2.93
N PHE A 394 7.81 2.69 -4.08
CA PHE A 394 8.28 3.20 -5.35
C PHE A 394 7.23 2.97 -6.43
N CYS A 395 6.81 4.06 -7.09
CA CYS A 395 5.97 4.02 -8.30
C CYS A 395 6.85 4.42 -9.48
N GLY A 396 7.00 3.55 -10.48
CA GLY A 396 7.86 3.83 -11.63
C GLY A 396 7.35 3.20 -12.91
N TYR A 397 7.48 3.91 -14.01
CA TYR A 397 7.03 3.45 -15.32
C TYR A 397 8.08 3.66 -16.39
N SER A 398 7.98 2.77 -17.38
CA SER A 398 8.65 2.87 -18.68
C SER A 398 7.62 3.35 -19.73
N PRO A 399 7.98 3.42 -21.02
CA PRO A 399 6.99 3.64 -22.07
C PRO A 399 5.91 2.54 -22.19
N TYR A 400 6.10 1.38 -21.55
CA TYR A 400 5.23 0.21 -21.74
C TYR A 400 4.34 -0.08 -20.52
N TYR A 401 4.93 -0.12 -19.34
CA TYR A 401 4.25 -0.53 -18.10
C TYR A 401 4.59 0.42 -16.96
N ILE A 402 3.61 0.59 -16.07
CA ILE A 402 3.77 1.12 -14.72
C ILE A 402 3.90 -0.05 -13.75
N ALA A 403 4.78 0.11 -12.76
CA ALA A 403 4.87 -0.79 -11.64
C ALA A 403 4.97 -0.01 -10.32
N THR A 404 4.30 -0.50 -9.29
CA THR A 404 4.42 0.05 -7.93
C THR A 404 4.68 -1.07 -6.94
N ILE A 405 5.67 -0.83 -6.08
CA ILE A 405 6.01 -1.69 -4.94
C ILE A 405 5.74 -0.96 -3.63
N TRP A 406 5.21 -1.70 -2.67
CA TRP A 406 5.16 -1.34 -1.24
C TRP A 406 5.95 -2.35 -0.41
N SER A 407 6.58 -1.89 0.67
CA SER A 407 7.17 -2.74 1.72
C SER A 407 6.92 -2.13 3.09
N GLY A 408 6.51 -2.95 4.05
CA GLY A 408 6.21 -2.52 5.42
C GLY A 408 5.80 -3.67 6.33
N PHE A 409 5.86 -3.43 7.65
CA PHE A 409 5.28 -4.35 8.63
C PHE A 409 3.78 -4.17 8.70
N ASP A 410 3.03 -5.28 8.84
CA ASP A 410 1.58 -5.16 8.85
C ASP A 410 1.04 -4.33 10.02
N ASN A 411 1.68 -4.46 11.17
CA ASN A 411 1.39 -3.73 12.40
C ASN A 411 1.95 -2.30 12.43
N ASN A 412 2.41 -1.75 11.30
CA ASN A 412 3.02 -0.41 11.18
C ASN A 412 4.27 -0.19 12.05
N ARG A 413 4.99 -1.26 12.39
CA ARG A 413 6.30 -1.15 13.02
C ARG A 413 7.31 -0.44 12.08
N PRO A 414 8.18 0.44 12.62
CA PRO A 414 9.33 0.97 11.91
C PRO A 414 10.24 -0.10 11.30
N GLN A 415 10.75 0.16 10.09
CA GLN A 415 11.71 -0.71 9.38
C GLN A 415 13.18 -0.36 9.67
N THR A 416 13.46 0.41 10.74
CA THR A 416 14.80 0.97 11.05
C THR A 416 15.71 0.05 11.86
#